data_AF-A0A8J3I0Q6-F1
#
_entry.id   AF-A0A8J3I0Q6-F1
#
_cell.length_a   1.000
_cell.length_b   1.000
_cell.length_c   1.000
_cell.angle_alpha   90.00
_cell.angle_beta   90.00
_cell.angle_gamma   90.00
#
_symmetry.space_group_name_H-M   'P 1'
#
loop_
_entity.id
_entity.type
_entity.pdbx_description
1 polymer ?
#
loop_
_entity_poly.entity_id
_entity_poly.type
_entity_poly.pdbx_seq_one_letter_code
_entity_poly.pdbx_strand_id
1 'polypeptide(L)'
;MSDKHLKVVPLDKALEREKKSGRPKKLEMPALPQALFDGMTELERAHFFYFVDAYREEYPDLTPTDVLNLHMAGLEYISYLRIQAQQISTGEVISQARQHPGVQMRALLDQLSVTRKQRQQQNKGQDDRDKQAARELFASLSHG
;
A
#
# COMPACT_ATOMS: atom_id res chain seq x y z
N MET A 1 45.43 -4.90 5.96
CA MET A 1 44.54 -5.14 4.81
C MET A 1 43.86 -6.48 5.06
N SER A 2 42.52 -6.51 5.14
CA SER A 2 41.76 -7.70 5.57
C SER A 2 41.25 -8.44 4.33
N ASP A 3 41.81 -9.63 4.09
CA ASP A 3 41.38 -10.55 3.03
C ASP A 3 39.99 -11.10 3.37
N LYS A 4 38.99 -10.69 2.57
CA LYS A 4 37.65 -11.27 2.62
C LYS A 4 37.70 -12.63 1.91
N HIS A 5 37.83 -13.71 2.68
CA HIS A 5 37.60 -15.05 2.17
C HIS A 5 36.17 -15.17 1.62
N LEU A 6 36.04 -15.25 0.29
CA LEU A 6 34.80 -15.67 -0.36
C LEU A 6 34.51 -17.12 0.05
N LYS A 7 33.43 -17.32 0.80
CA LYS A 7 32.90 -18.66 1.09
C LYS A 7 32.21 -19.18 -0.16
N VAL A 8 32.91 -20.03 -0.91
CA VAL A 8 32.34 -20.76 -2.05
C VAL A 8 31.58 -21.96 -1.49
N VAL A 9 30.26 -21.94 -1.61
CA VAL A 9 29.39 -23.06 -1.22
C VAL A 9 29.11 -23.89 -2.49
N PRO A 10 29.25 -25.23 -2.44
CA PRO A 10 28.92 -26.11 -3.57
C PRO A 10 27.49 -25.88 -4.07
N LEU A 11 27.31 -25.89 -5.40
CA LEU A 11 26.03 -25.58 -6.07
C LEU A 11 24.89 -26.46 -5.55
N ASP A 12 25.19 -27.72 -5.25
CA ASP A 12 24.26 -28.74 -4.78
C ASP A 12 23.66 -28.37 -3.41
N LYS A 13 24.46 -27.76 -2.53
CA LYS A 13 24.03 -27.25 -1.21
C LYS A 13 23.33 -25.88 -1.29
N ALA A 14 23.53 -25.12 -2.36
CA ALA A 14 22.81 -23.87 -2.59
C ALA A 14 21.36 -24.12 -3.05
N LEU A 15 21.11 -25.27 -3.70
CA LEU A 15 19.81 -25.69 -4.21
C LEU A 15 18.90 -26.31 -3.13
N GLU A 16 19.48 -26.84 -2.04
CA GLU A 16 18.76 -27.37 -0.86
C GLU A 16 18.26 -26.29 0.12
N ARG A 17 18.23 -25.01 -0.28
CA ARG A 17 17.50 -24.03 0.52
C ARG A 17 16.03 -24.41 0.42
N GLU A 18 15.54 -25.06 1.47
CA GLU A 18 14.13 -25.32 1.72
C GLU A 18 13.35 -24.10 1.26
N LYS A 19 12.63 -24.24 0.15
CA LYS A 19 11.57 -23.32 -0.19
C LYS A 19 10.62 -23.44 0.99
N LYS A 20 10.69 -22.51 1.94
CA LYS A 20 9.62 -22.28 2.92
C LYS A 20 8.41 -21.80 2.13
N SER A 21 7.79 -22.73 1.41
CA SER A 21 6.54 -22.57 0.69
C SER A 21 5.42 -22.62 1.72
N GLY A 22 5.39 -21.61 2.57
CA GLY A 22 4.23 -21.26 3.37
C GLY A 22 3.85 -19.86 2.95
N ARG A 23 2.58 -19.66 2.56
CA ARG A 23 2.01 -18.31 2.47
C ARG A 23 2.38 -17.61 3.80
N PRO A 24 3.03 -16.43 3.79
CA PRO A 24 3.35 -15.73 5.02
C PRO A 24 2.09 -15.69 5.88
N LYS A 25 2.19 -16.09 7.16
CA LYS A 25 1.07 -15.93 8.10
C LYS A 25 0.52 -14.52 7.92
N LYS A 26 -0.81 -14.39 7.81
CA LYS A 26 -1.49 -13.11 7.67
C LYS A 26 -0.98 -12.20 8.79
N LEU A 27 -0.06 -11.30 8.44
CA LEU A 27 0.58 -10.42 9.40
C LEU A 27 -0.42 -9.31 9.64
N GLU A 28 -1.02 -9.29 10.83
CA GLU A 28 -1.88 -8.18 11.21
C GLU A 28 -1.02 -6.94 11.42
N MET A 29 -1.47 -5.81 10.88
CA MET A 29 -0.78 -4.54 11.09
C MET A 29 -0.88 -4.18 12.57
N PRO A 30 0.24 -3.88 13.25
CA PRO A 30 0.19 -3.42 14.63
C PRO A 30 -0.65 -2.13 14.72
N ALA A 31 -1.27 -1.91 15.88
CA ALA A 31 -1.98 -0.68 16.15
C ALA A 31 -1.05 0.53 15.97
N LEU A 32 -1.58 1.63 15.44
CA LEU A 32 -0.82 2.86 15.32
C LEU A 32 -0.43 3.40 16.70
N PRO A 33 0.76 4.00 16.86
CA PRO A 33 1.15 4.63 18.11
C PRO A 33 0.12 5.68 18.55
N GLN A 34 -0.33 5.61 19.80
CA GLN A 34 -1.29 6.57 20.35
C GLN A 34 -0.80 8.02 20.23
N ALA A 35 0.52 8.21 20.33
CA ALA A 35 1.22 9.49 20.13
C ALA A 35 0.91 10.20 18.81
N LEU A 36 0.49 9.48 17.75
CA LEU A 36 0.08 10.10 16.48
C LEU A 36 -1.26 10.86 16.60
N PHE A 37 -2.07 10.50 17.58
CA PHE A 37 -3.37 11.11 17.86
C PHE A 37 -3.32 12.08 19.05
N ASP A 38 -2.18 12.13 19.74
CA ASP A 38 -1.96 13.02 20.87
C ASP A 38 -1.79 14.44 20.32
N GLY A 39 -2.89 15.20 20.38
CA GLY A 39 -3.01 16.52 19.76
C GLY A 39 -4.13 16.62 18.72
N MET A 40 -4.82 15.53 18.39
CA MET A 40 -6.07 15.57 17.65
C MET A 40 -7.26 15.76 18.58
N THR A 41 -8.14 16.70 18.23
CA THR A 41 -9.49 16.82 18.80
C THR A 41 -10.31 15.57 18.49
N GLU A 42 -11.40 15.35 19.23
CA GLU A 42 -12.30 14.22 18.97
C GLU A 42 -12.88 14.26 17.55
N LEU A 43 -13.26 15.45 17.07
CA LEU A 43 -13.77 15.65 15.72
C LEU A 43 -12.72 15.33 14.64
N GLU A 44 -11.46 15.73 14.85
CA GLU A 44 -10.37 15.39 13.93
C GLU A 44 -10.12 13.88 13.90
N ARG A 45 -10.18 13.19 15.04
CA ARG A 45 -10.08 11.72 15.07
C ARG A 45 -11.23 11.07 14.32
N ALA A 46 -12.46 11.56 14.50
CA ALA A 46 -13.62 11.05 13.78
C ALA A 46 -13.46 11.23 12.26
N HIS A 47 -12.97 12.39 11.81
CA HIS A 47 -12.66 12.65 10.41
C HIS A 47 -11.55 11.74 9.87
N PHE A 48 -10.51 11.50 10.66
CA PHE A 48 -9.43 10.59 10.30
C PHE A 48 -9.95 9.17 10.06
N PHE A 49 -10.73 8.63 11.00
CA PHE A 49 -11.29 7.28 10.87
C PHE A 49 -12.29 7.19 9.72
N TYR A 50 -13.19 8.17 9.58
CA TYR A 50 -14.11 8.23 8.44
C TYR A 50 -13.36 8.21 7.10
N PHE A 51 -12.28 9.00 6.98
CA PHE A 51 -11.45 9.03 5.78
C PHE A 51 -10.86 7.64 5.48
N VAL A 52 -10.24 6.99 6.47
CA VAL A 52 -9.62 5.67 6.26
C VAL A 52 -10.66 4.60 5.95
N ASP A 53 -11.79 4.60 6.66
CA ASP A 53 -12.82 3.57 6.53
C ASP A 53 -13.57 3.70 5.19
N ALA A 54 -13.84 4.92 4.72
CA ALA A 54 -14.45 5.15 3.42
C ALA A 54 -13.61 4.54 2.27
N TYR A 55 -12.29 4.72 2.31
CA TYR A 55 -11.40 4.12 1.31
C TYR A 55 -11.30 2.60 1.43
N ARG A 56 -11.40 2.04 2.65
CA ARG A 56 -11.43 0.60 2.86
C ARG A 56 -12.71 -0.04 2.33
N GLU A 57 -13.83 0.64 2.49
CA GLU A 57 -15.13 0.20 1.97
C GLU A 57 -15.15 0.27 0.44
N GLU A 58 -14.66 1.35 -0.15
CA GLU A 58 -14.60 1.52 -1.61
C GLU A 58 -13.62 0.53 -2.27
N TYR A 59 -12.52 0.19 -1.58
CA TYR A 59 -11.44 -0.63 -2.10
C TYR A 59 -11.13 -1.82 -1.18
N PRO A 60 -11.84 -2.95 -1.32
CA PRO A 60 -11.62 -4.13 -0.48
C PRO A 60 -10.30 -4.89 -0.80
N ASP A 61 -9.64 -4.58 -1.92
CA ASP A 61 -8.40 -5.21 -2.39
C ASP A 61 -7.12 -4.50 -1.91
N LEU A 62 -7.23 -3.60 -0.92
CA LEU A 62 -6.08 -2.90 -0.35
C LEU A 62 -5.08 -3.87 0.29
N THR A 63 -3.82 -3.74 -0.11
CA THR A 63 -2.69 -4.45 0.49
C THR A 63 -2.24 -3.72 1.78
N PRO A 64 -1.46 -4.37 2.65
CA PRO A 64 -0.92 -3.71 3.85
C PRO A 64 -0.16 -2.41 3.56
N THR A 65 0.57 -2.36 2.44
CA THR A 65 1.28 -1.14 2.00
C THR A 65 0.31 -0.03 1.61
N ASP A 66 -0.79 -0.36 0.92
CA ASP A 66 -1.81 0.65 0.60
C ASP A 66 -2.49 1.15 1.87
N VAL A 67 -2.74 0.26 2.83
CA VAL A 67 -3.30 0.63 4.14
C VAL A 67 -2.36 1.60 4.87
N LEU A 68 -1.04 1.36 4.88
CA LEU A 68 -0.08 2.30 5.46
C LEU A 68 -0.11 3.66 4.76
N ASN A 69 -0.10 3.69 3.43
CA ASN A 69 -0.20 4.92 2.65
C ASN A 69 -1.52 5.67 2.93
N LEU A 70 -2.61 4.93 3.11
CA LEU A 70 -3.92 5.49 3.43
C LEU A 70 -3.93 6.14 4.82
N HIS A 71 -3.29 5.54 5.82
CA HIS A 71 -3.17 6.17 7.14
C HIS A 71 -2.30 7.44 7.07
N MET A 72 -1.20 7.43 6.32
CA MET A 72 -0.39 8.63 6.09
C MET A 72 -1.21 9.73 5.39
N ALA A 73 -1.98 9.36 4.36
CA ALA A 73 -2.87 10.29 3.67
C ALA A 73 -3.94 10.87 4.61
N GLY A 74 -4.46 10.07 5.55
CA GLY A 74 -5.37 10.53 6.60
C GLY A 74 -4.73 11.56 7.53
N LEU A 75 -3.46 11.40 7.90
CA LEU A 75 -2.74 12.40 8.72
C LEU A 75 -2.54 13.72 7.95
N GLU A 76 -2.20 13.62 6.67
CA GLU A 76 -2.07 14.78 5.78
C GLU A 76 -3.43 15.47 5.55
N TYR A 77 -4.53 14.72 5.51
CA TYR A 77 -5.89 15.25 5.44
C TYR A 77 -6.23 16.11 6.67
N ILE A 78 -5.96 15.62 7.88
CA ILE A 78 -6.18 16.41 9.11
C ILE A 78 -5.29 17.65 9.13
N SER A 79 -4.02 17.51 8.73
CA SER A 79 -3.09 18.65 8.63
C SER A 79 -3.56 19.69 7.61
N TYR A 80 -4.13 19.24 6.49
CA TYR A 80 -4.73 20.09 5.48
C TYR A 80 -5.92 20.88 6.03
N LEU A 81 -6.84 20.22 6.76
CA LEU A 81 -7.99 20.88 7.39
C LEU A 81 -7.56 21.96 8.38
N ARG A 82 -6.53 21.70 9.19
CA ARG A 82 -5.97 22.68 10.13
C ARG A 82 -5.45 23.93 9.42
N ILE A 83 -4.71 23.75 8.35
CA ILE A 83 -4.20 24.86 7.54
C ILE A 83 -5.36 25.64 6.93
N GLN A 84 -6.36 24.97 6.35
CA GLN A 84 -7.52 25.65 5.77
C GLN A 84 -8.27 26.48 6.84
N ALA A 85 -8.47 25.93 8.03
CA ALA A 85 -9.09 26.65 9.14
C ALA A 85 -8.26 27.88 9.56
N GLN A 86 -6.93 27.76 9.58
CA GLN A 86 -6.04 28.88 9.87
C GLN A 86 -6.10 29.95 8.76
N GLN A 87 -6.06 29.56 7.49
CA GLN A 87 -6.14 30.48 6.35
C GLN A 87 -7.48 31.24 6.33
N ILE A 88 -8.59 30.56 6.64
CA ILE A 88 -9.92 31.18 6.72
C ILE A 88 -10.01 32.17 7.89
N SER A 89 -9.42 31.82 9.04
CA SER A 89 -9.50 32.67 10.25
C SER A 89 -8.55 33.87 10.22
N THR A 90 -7.39 33.74 9.57
CA THR A 90 -6.36 34.80 9.52
C THR A 90 -6.35 35.60 8.22
N GLY A 91 -6.88 35.04 7.12
CA GLY A 91 -6.75 35.59 5.78
C GLY A 91 -5.35 35.44 5.15
N GLU A 92 -4.39 34.84 5.86
CA GLU A 92 -3.03 34.63 5.37
C GLU A 92 -2.92 33.32 4.60
N VAL A 93 -2.29 33.37 3.42
CA VAL A 93 -2.11 32.19 2.56
C VAL A 93 -0.69 31.63 2.72
N ILE A 94 -0.58 30.40 3.23
CA ILE A 94 0.66 29.62 3.19
C ILE A 94 1.09 29.36 1.73
N SER A 95 2.22 29.95 1.32
CA SER A 95 2.71 29.95 -0.06
C SER A 95 3.59 28.76 -0.45
N GLN A 96 3.94 27.88 0.51
CA GLN A 96 4.84 26.75 0.25
C GLN A 96 4.11 25.57 -0.40
N ALA A 97 3.82 25.70 -1.70
CA ALA A 97 3.01 24.75 -2.45
C ALA A 97 3.50 23.29 -2.38
N ARG A 98 4.81 23.05 -2.42
CA ARG A 98 5.37 21.67 -2.43
C ARG A 98 5.30 20.95 -1.09
N GLN A 99 5.32 21.70 0.01
CA GLN A 99 5.25 21.14 1.37
C GLN A 99 3.82 21.15 1.91
N HIS A 100 2.87 21.70 1.14
CA HIS A 100 1.49 21.80 1.54
C HIS A 100 0.88 20.40 1.77
N PRO A 101 0.24 20.13 2.92
CA PRO A 101 -0.35 18.82 3.23
C PRO A 101 -1.31 18.31 2.17
N GLY A 102 -2.12 19.21 1.58
CA GLY A 102 -2.99 18.84 0.46
C GLY A 102 -2.26 18.35 -0.80
N VAL A 103 -1.00 18.75 -1.03
CA VAL A 103 -0.16 18.20 -2.12
C VAL A 103 0.39 16.83 -1.73
N GLN A 104 0.88 16.68 -0.49
CA GLN A 104 1.39 15.40 0.01
C GLN A 104 0.29 14.32 0.04
N MET A 105 -0.90 14.69 0.54
CA MET A 105 -2.10 13.84 0.54
C MET A 105 -2.44 13.33 -0.87
N ARG A 106 -2.49 14.23 -1.86
CA ARG A 106 -2.79 13.85 -3.25
C ARG A 106 -1.74 12.90 -3.82
N ALA A 107 -0.46 13.16 -3.58
CA ALA A 107 0.62 12.29 -4.04
C ALA A 107 0.49 10.86 -3.46
N LEU A 108 0.14 10.73 -2.18
CA LEU A 108 -0.08 9.43 -1.53
C LEU A 108 -1.27 8.68 -2.14
N LEU A 109 -2.38 9.38 -2.39
CA LEU A 109 -3.58 8.78 -3.00
C LEU A 109 -3.36 8.39 -4.46
N ASP A 110 -2.63 9.20 -5.22
CA ASP A 110 -2.24 8.89 -6.60
C ASP A 110 -1.36 7.63 -6.65
N GLN A 111 -0.37 7.54 -5.75
CA GLN A 111 0.47 6.35 -5.63
C GLN A 111 -0.35 5.10 -5.30
N LEU A 112 -1.33 5.22 -4.38
CA LEU A 112 -2.25 4.13 -4.04
C LEU A 112 -3.06 3.69 -5.27
N SER A 113 -3.63 4.64 -6.02
CA SER A 113 -4.41 4.37 -7.23
C SER A 113 -3.59 3.69 -8.32
N VAL A 114 -2.37 4.19 -8.59
CA VAL A 114 -1.46 3.62 -9.60
C VAL A 114 -1.06 2.20 -9.22
N THR A 115 -0.62 1.98 -7.98
CA THR A 115 -0.18 0.67 -7.51
C THR A 115 -1.34 -0.34 -7.57
N ARG A 116 -2.55 0.08 -7.18
CA ARG A 116 -3.74 -0.78 -7.27
C ARG A 116 -4.09 -1.15 -8.72
N LYS A 117 -4.13 -0.17 -9.62
CA LYS A 117 -4.40 -0.41 -11.05
C LYS A 117 -3.41 -1.37 -11.68
N GLN A 118 -2.11 -1.23 -11.35
CA GLN A 118 -1.06 -2.12 -11.85
C GLN A 118 -1.29 -3.57 -11.39
N ARG A 119 -1.65 -3.79 -10.12
CA ARG A 119 -1.95 -5.14 -9.60
C ARG A 119 -3.19 -5.75 -10.25
N GLN A 120 -4.25 -4.96 -10.43
CA GLN A 120 -5.48 -5.43 -11.08
C GLN A 120 -5.23 -5.82 -12.55
N GLN A 121 -4.36 -5.09 -13.26
CA GLN A 121 -3.96 -5.43 -14.63
C GLN A 121 -3.12 -6.72 -14.69
N GLN A 122 -2.18 -6.91 -13.77
CA GLN A 122 -1.38 -8.13 -13.69
C GLN A 122 -2.24 -9.37 -13.42
N ASN A 123 -3.18 -9.29 -12.47
CA ASN A 123 -4.08 -10.40 -12.15
C ASN A 123 -4.98 -10.78 -13.34
N LYS A 124 -5.56 -9.79 -14.04
CA LYS A 124 -6.37 -10.05 -15.25
C LYS A 124 -5.56 -10.74 -16.36
N GLY A 125 -4.34 -10.27 -16.60
CA GLY A 125 -3.46 -10.86 -17.63
C GLY A 125 -2.97 -12.27 -17.29
N GLN A 126 -3.00 -12.68 -16.03
CA GLN A 126 -2.68 -14.04 -15.60
C GLN A 126 -3.92 -14.96 -15.70
N ASP A 127 -5.08 -14.50 -15.24
CA ASP A 127 -6.36 -15.23 -15.38
C ASP A 127 -6.68 -15.57 -16.84
N ASP A 128 -6.41 -14.65 -17.78
CA ASP A 128 -6.66 -14.88 -19.20
C ASP A 128 -5.72 -15.95 -19.79
N ARG A 129 -4.45 -15.98 -19.36
CA ARG A 129 -3.50 -17.02 -19.77
C ARG A 129 -3.85 -18.38 -19.20
N ASP A 130 -4.25 -18.44 -17.93
CA ASP A 130 -4.63 -19.67 -17.27
C ASP A 130 -5.91 -20.27 -17.90
N LYS A 131 -6.88 -19.43 -18.27
CA LYS A 131 -8.06 -19.85 -19.04
C LYS A 131 -7.71 -20.36 -20.44
N GLN A 132 -6.76 -19.73 -21.12
CA GLN A 132 -6.33 -20.17 -22.45
C GLN A 132 -5.58 -21.51 -22.36
N ALA A 133 -4.66 -21.66 -21.41
CA ALA A 133 -3.95 -22.92 -21.15
C ALA A 133 -4.92 -24.06 -20.79
N ALA A 134 -5.94 -23.79 -19.97
CA ALA A 134 -6.96 -24.78 -19.64
C ALA A 134 -7.76 -25.21 -20.89
N ARG A 135 -8.14 -24.27 -21.76
CA ARG A 135 -8.84 -24.59 -23.03
C ARG A 135 -7.98 -25.46 -23.96
N GLU A 136 -6.70 -25.13 -24.09
CA GLU A 136 -5.75 -25.90 -24.92
C GLU A 136 -5.54 -27.31 -24.36
N LEU A 137 -5.43 -27.46 -23.04
CA LEU A 137 -5.32 -28.76 -22.37
C LEU A 137 -6.59 -29.61 -22.60
N PHE A 138 -7.78 -29.05 -22.39
CA PHE A 138 -9.04 -29.76 -22.63
C PHE A 138 -9.22 -30.16 -24.09
N ALA A 139 -8.86 -29.28 -25.04
CA ALA A 139 -8.89 -29.60 -26.46
C ALA A 139 -7.97 -30.79 -26.78
N SER A 140 -6.75 -30.80 -26.24
CA SER A 140 -5.77 -31.89 -26.45
C SER A 140 -6.21 -33.24 -25.89
N LEU A 141 -6.97 -33.26 -24.80
CA LEU A 141 -7.51 -34.47 -24.17
C LEU A 141 -8.77 -35.00 -24.87
N SER A 142 -9.44 -34.18 -25.68
CA SER A 142 -10.67 -34.56 -26.41
C SER A 142 -10.42 -35.15 -27.80
N HIS A 143 -9.17 -35.16 -28.27
CA HIS A 143 -8.77 -35.63 -29.61
C HIS A 143 -7.76 -36.80 -29.56
N GLY A 144 -7.59 -37.43 -28.38
CA GLY A 144 -6.89 -38.70 -28.19
C GLY A 144 -7.86 -39.78 -27.73
#